data_AF-A0A146MBM8-F1
#
_entry.id   AF-A0A146MBM8-F1
#
_cell.length_a   1.000
_cell.length_b   1.000
_cell.length_c   1.000
_cell.angle_alpha   90.00
_cell.angle_beta   90.00
_cell.angle_gamma   90.00
#
_symmetry.space_group_name_H-M   'P 1'
#
loop_
_entity.id
_entity.type
_entity.pdbx_description
1 polymer ?
#
loop_
_entity_poly.entity_id
_entity_poly.type
_entity_poly.pdbx_seq_one_letter_code
_entity_poly.pdbx_strand_id
1 'polypeptide(L)'
;MAGLLAAYGYNLTDNKTIADLWLLNSCTVKNPAEDHLRNEINAGRKAGKHVVVAGCVSQGAPKSEFLKGLSIIGVQQIDRVVEVVEETLKGNSVRLLGQKKSGGKKLGGAPLALPKIRRNPLVEIIAINTGCLNQCTYCKTKHARGDLGSYPIDE
;
A
#
# COMPACT_ATOMS: atom_id res chain seq x y z
N MET A 1 -5.22 1.09 -6.17
CA MET A 1 -5.68 -0.07 -5.39
C MET A 1 -7.19 -0.24 -5.47
N ALA A 2 -8.01 0.68 -4.97
CA ALA A 2 -9.48 0.55 -5.03
C ALA A 2 -10.02 0.32 -6.46
N GLY A 3 -9.54 1.06 -7.46
CA GLY A 3 -9.96 0.86 -8.85
C GLY A 3 -9.56 -0.50 -9.43
N LEU A 4 -8.42 -1.08 -9.04
CA LEU A 4 -8.03 -2.43 -9.45
C LEU A 4 -8.96 -3.49 -8.86
N LEU A 5 -9.32 -3.34 -7.59
CA LEU A 5 -10.25 -4.25 -6.92
C LEU A 5 -11.66 -4.15 -7.53
N ALA A 6 -12.14 -2.94 -7.79
CA ALA A 6 -13.43 -2.74 -8.46
C ALA A 6 -13.44 -3.30 -9.89
N ALA A 7 -12.38 -3.06 -10.67
CA ALA A 7 -12.26 -3.60 -12.02
C ALA A 7 -12.21 -5.13 -12.06
N TYR A 8 -11.69 -5.77 -11.00
CA TYR A 8 -11.71 -7.22 -10.84
C TYR A 8 -13.10 -7.76 -10.45
N GLY A 9 -13.97 -6.94 -9.85
CA GLY A 9 -15.33 -7.32 -9.45
C GLY A 9 -15.60 -7.30 -7.95
N TYR A 10 -14.69 -6.76 -7.12
CA TYR A 10 -14.95 -6.59 -5.70
C TYR A 10 -15.93 -5.45 -5.41
N ASN A 11 -16.85 -5.70 -4.49
CA ASN A 11 -17.73 -4.67 -3.94
C ASN A 11 -16.98 -3.87 -2.88
N LEU A 12 -16.78 -2.58 -3.15
CA LEU A 12 -16.16 -1.67 -2.19
C LEU A 12 -17.24 -1.07 -1.28
N THR A 13 -16.92 -0.96 0.00
CA THR A 13 -17.81 -0.39 1.00
C THR A 13 -17.03 0.49 1.97
N ASP A 14 -17.66 1.58 2.41
CA ASP A 14 -17.14 2.44 3.48
C ASP A 14 -17.54 1.91 4.87
N ASN A 15 -18.47 0.95 4.93
CA ASN A 15 -18.87 0.33 6.19
C ASN A 15 -17.97 -0.86 6.51
N LYS A 16 -17.04 -0.65 7.45
CA LYS A 16 -16.08 -1.68 7.87
C LYS A 16 -16.71 -2.92 8.52
N THR A 17 -17.92 -2.85 9.06
CA THR A 17 -18.53 -4.00 9.77
C THR A 17 -19.02 -5.07 8.80
N ILE A 18 -19.54 -4.67 7.64
CA ILE A 18 -20.06 -5.58 6.61
C ILE A 18 -18.96 -6.09 5.66
N ALA A 19 -17.80 -5.45 5.62
CA ALA A 19 -16.69 -5.85 4.75
C ALA A 19 -16.11 -7.21 5.19
N ASP A 20 -15.80 -8.09 4.22
CA ASP A 20 -15.13 -9.37 4.48
C ASP A 20 -13.63 -9.21 4.76
N LEU A 21 -13.02 -8.20 4.11
CA LEU A 21 -11.60 -7.90 4.19
C LEU A 21 -11.37 -6.39 4.33
N TRP A 22 -10.39 -6.04 5.15
CA TRP A 22 -9.94 -4.66 5.35
C TRP A 22 -8.60 -4.45 4.67
N LEU A 23 -8.54 -3.50 3.74
CA LEU A 23 -7.30 -3.03 3.11
C LEU A 23 -6.84 -1.73 3.76
N LEU A 24 -5.87 -1.82 4.67
CA LEU A 24 -5.38 -0.70 5.47
C LEU A 24 -4.15 -0.06 4.81
N ASN A 25 -4.33 1.09 4.15
CA ASN A 25 -3.23 1.85 3.56
C ASN A 25 -2.63 2.84 4.56
N SER A 26 -1.34 2.69 4.86
CA SER A 26 -0.67 3.37 5.97
C SER A 26 0.38 4.41 5.53
N CYS A 27 0.59 5.41 6.37
CA CYS A 27 1.67 6.39 6.25
C CYS A 27 2.62 6.27 7.46
N THR A 28 3.92 6.40 7.25
CA THR A 28 4.95 6.23 8.31
C THR A 28 5.58 7.55 8.78
N VAL A 29 5.12 8.70 8.26
CA VAL A 29 5.80 9.99 8.45
C VAL A 29 5.65 10.52 9.88
N LYS A 30 4.58 10.15 10.59
CA LYS A 30 4.32 10.56 11.97
C LYS A 30 3.92 9.35 12.82
N ASN A 31 4.39 9.30 14.07
CA ASN A 31 4.08 8.21 15.00
C ASN A 31 2.57 7.94 15.18
N PRO A 32 1.68 8.95 15.29
CA PRO A 32 0.24 8.70 15.41
C PRO A 32 -0.37 7.90 14.26
N ALA A 33 0.21 7.99 13.05
CA ALA A 33 -0.27 7.21 11.91
C ALA A 33 0.09 5.72 12.04
N GLU A 34 1.24 5.39 12.65
CA GLU A 34 1.63 4.02 12.96
C GLU A 34 0.78 3.43 14.08
N ASP A 35 0.52 4.20 15.14
CA ASP A 35 -0.35 3.78 16.25
C ASP A 35 -1.78 3.54 15.77
N HIS A 36 -2.31 4.44 14.92
CA HIS A 36 -3.63 4.26 14.30
C HIS A 36 -3.69 2.98 13.46
N LEU A 37 -2.66 2.69 12.66
CA LEU A 37 -2.60 1.44 11.89
C LEU A 37 -2.63 0.22 12.80
N ARG A 38 -1.83 0.22 13.88
CA ARG A 38 -1.78 -0.88 14.84
C ARG A 38 -3.14 -1.13 15.49
N ASN A 39 -3.84 -0.05 15.86
CA ASN A 39 -5.17 -0.13 16.45
C ASN A 39 -6.19 -0.71 15.47
N GLU A 40 -6.20 -0.27 14.20
CA GLU A 40 -7.12 -0.80 13.18
C GLU A 40 -6.83 -2.28 12.83
N ILE A 41 -5.55 -2.69 12.80
CA ILE A 41 -5.17 -4.10 12.62
C ILE A 41 -5.75 -4.95 13.76
N ASN A 42 -5.59 -4.51 15.00
CA ASN A 42 -6.09 -5.24 16.17
C ASN A 42 -7.63 -5.30 16.17
N ALA A 43 -8.29 -4.20 15.80
CA ALA A 43 -9.75 -4.16 15.67
C ALA A 43 -10.26 -5.13 14.59
N GLY A 44 -9.62 -5.14 13.42
CA GLY A 44 -9.99 -6.05 12.33
C GLY A 44 -9.82 -7.52 12.72
N ARG A 45 -8.69 -7.87 13.35
CA ARG A 45 -8.44 -9.23 13.87
C ARG A 45 -9.46 -9.64 14.92
N LYS A 46 -9.77 -8.76 15.88
CA LYS A 46 -10.76 -9.03 16.93
C LYS A 46 -12.17 -9.23 16.35
N ALA A 47 -12.48 -8.54 15.26
CA ALA A 47 -13.73 -8.70 14.52
C ALA A 47 -13.74 -9.90 13.55
N GLY A 48 -12.68 -10.72 13.53
CA GLY A 48 -12.58 -11.87 12.64
C GLY A 48 -12.46 -11.52 11.15
N LYS A 49 -12.04 -10.29 10.82
CA LYS A 49 -11.89 -9.83 9.44
C LYS A 49 -10.53 -10.22 8.88
N HIS A 50 -10.47 -10.52 7.58
CA HIS A 50 -9.20 -10.60 6.87
C HIS A 50 -8.58 -9.20 6.79
N VAL A 51 -7.27 -9.09 7.02
CA VAL A 51 -6.57 -7.79 7.04
C VAL A 51 -5.37 -7.82 6.10
N VAL A 52 -5.36 -6.91 5.14
CA VAL A 52 -4.22 -6.62 4.27
C VAL A 52 -3.69 -5.24 4.62
N VAL A 53 -2.38 -5.16 4.86
CA VAL A 53 -1.70 -3.90 5.17
C VAL A 53 -0.95 -3.42 3.94
N ALA A 54 -1.12 -2.15 3.59
CA ALA A 54 -0.40 -1.52 2.51
C ALA A 54 0.31 -0.24 2.98
N GLY A 55 1.23 0.25 2.16
CA GLY A 55 1.81 1.58 2.34
C GLY A 55 3.06 1.60 3.22
N CYS A 56 3.43 2.81 3.67
CA CYS A 56 4.79 3.11 4.11
C CYS A 56 5.19 2.46 5.43
N VAL A 57 4.25 2.20 6.36
CA VAL A 57 4.61 1.58 7.66
C VAL A 57 5.10 0.16 7.43
N SER A 58 4.32 -0.61 6.66
CA SER A 58 4.68 -1.99 6.33
C SER A 58 5.96 -2.12 5.50
N GLN A 59 6.31 -1.09 4.73
CA GLN A 59 7.54 -1.04 3.93
C GLN A 59 8.75 -0.58 4.75
N GLY A 60 8.59 0.39 5.65
CA GLY A 60 9.68 0.97 6.44
C GLY A 60 10.03 0.18 7.70
N ALA A 61 9.07 -0.57 8.26
CA ALA A 61 9.27 -1.44 9.41
C ALA A 61 8.58 -2.81 9.22
N PRO A 62 8.95 -3.59 8.18
CA PRO A 62 8.26 -4.83 7.85
C PRO A 62 8.35 -5.89 8.95
N LYS A 63 9.38 -5.84 9.80
CA LYS A 63 9.61 -6.83 10.86
C LYS A 63 8.88 -6.50 12.18
N SER A 64 8.07 -5.44 12.23
CA SER A 64 7.29 -5.11 13.42
C SER A 64 6.35 -6.25 13.82
N GLU A 65 6.31 -6.58 15.11
CA GLU A 65 5.57 -7.75 15.61
C GLU A 65 4.07 -7.68 15.29
N PHE A 66 3.48 -6.48 15.33
CA PHE A 66 2.06 -6.29 15.02
C PHE A 66 1.70 -6.57 13.55
N LEU A 67 2.69 -6.66 12.65
CA LEU A 67 2.51 -7.02 11.24
C LEU A 67 2.68 -8.51 10.95
N LYS A 68 3.08 -9.30 11.95
CA LYS A 68 3.36 -10.72 11.79
C LYS A 68 2.09 -11.50 11.42
N GLY A 69 2.20 -12.36 10.41
CA GLY A 69 1.09 -13.17 9.90
C GLY A 69 0.05 -12.37 9.10
N LEU A 70 0.31 -11.11 8.75
CA LEU A 70 -0.55 -10.33 7.84
C LEU A 70 -0.02 -10.38 6.41
N SER A 71 -0.94 -10.26 5.48
CA SER A 71 -0.62 -9.96 4.09
C SER A 71 -0.22 -8.48 3.93
N ILE A 72 0.83 -8.23 3.17
CA ILE A 72 1.46 -6.92 3.01
C ILE A 72 1.67 -6.56 1.54
N ILE A 73 1.28 -5.34 1.19
CA ILE A 73 1.52 -4.72 -0.12
C ILE A 73 2.46 -3.53 0.04
N GLY A 74 3.66 -3.68 -0.51
CA GLY A 74 4.67 -2.65 -0.56
C GLY A 74 4.29 -1.48 -1.46
N VAL A 75 4.95 -0.34 -1.23
CA VAL A 75 4.61 0.94 -1.88
C VAL A 75 4.77 0.94 -3.42
N GLN A 76 5.48 -0.03 -3.99
CA GLN A 76 5.69 -0.18 -5.45
C GLN A 76 4.95 -1.38 -6.06
N GLN A 77 4.23 -2.17 -5.24
CA GLN A 77 3.59 -3.42 -5.65
C GLN A 77 2.05 -3.28 -5.69
N ILE A 78 1.54 -2.05 -5.79
CA ILE A 78 0.10 -1.76 -5.70
C ILE A 78 -0.72 -2.33 -6.86
N ASP A 79 -0.06 -2.64 -7.98
CA ASP A 79 -0.62 -3.33 -9.14
C ASP A 79 -0.98 -4.80 -8.84
N ARG A 80 -0.34 -5.40 -7.83
CA ARG A 80 -0.59 -6.78 -7.40
C ARG A 80 -1.56 -6.88 -6.22
N VAL A 81 -2.34 -5.81 -5.97
CA VAL A 81 -3.30 -5.78 -4.85
C VAL A 81 -4.33 -6.90 -4.94
N VAL A 82 -4.80 -7.24 -6.14
CA VAL A 82 -5.81 -8.28 -6.36
C VAL A 82 -5.27 -9.64 -5.91
N GLU A 83 -4.07 -10.01 -6.36
CA GLU A 83 -3.40 -11.25 -5.96
C GLU A 83 -3.29 -11.38 -4.44
N VAL A 84 -2.85 -10.31 -3.76
CA VAL A 84 -2.68 -10.33 -2.30
C VAL A 84 -4.03 -10.46 -1.60
N VAL A 85 -5.07 -9.78 -2.08
CA VAL A 85 -6.42 -9.86 -1.51
C VAL A 85 -6.99 -11.27 -1.66
N GLU A 86 -6.90 -11.87 -2.85
CA GLU A 86 -7.34 -13.23 -3.13
C GLU A 86 -6.68 -14.25 -2.20
N GLU A 87 -5.35 -14.21 -2.09
CA GLU A 87 -4.62 -15.14 -1.23
C GLU A 87 -4.97 -14.92 0.25
N THR A 88 -5.20 -13.68 0.66
CA THR A 88 -5.61 -13.38 2.04
C THR A 88 -6.98 -13.94 2.37
N LEU A 89 -7.94 -13.87 1.44
CA LEU A 89 -9.28 -14.45 1.61
C LEU A 89 -9.23 -15.98 1.68
N LYS A 90 -8.28 -16.63 1.01
CA LYS A 90 -8.01 -18.08 1.13
C LYS A 90 -7.35 -18.47 2.45
N GLY A 91 -6.97 -17.50 3.29
CA GLY A 91 -6.28 -17.72 4.56
C GLY A 91 -4.75 -17.72 4.46
N ASN A 92 -4.18 -17.42 3.29
CA ASN A 92 -2.74 -17.34 3.10
C ASN A 92 -2.20 -15.96 3.48
N SER A 93 -0.94 -15.88 3.92
CA SER A 93 -0.24 -14.60 4.14
C SER A 93 0.77 -14.33 3.02
N VAL A 94 0.59 -13.25 2.28
CA VAL A 94 1.48 -12.87 1.16
C VAL A 94 2.15 -11.55 1.44
N ARG A 95 3.47 -11.46 1.24
CA ARG A 95 4.25 -10.23 1.53
C ARG A 95 5.01 -9.77 0.30
N LEU A 96 4.51 -8.72 -0.36
CA LEU A 96 5.11 -8.14 -1.56
C LEU A 96 5.82 -6.83 -1.22
N LEU A 97 7.11 -6.90 -0.87
CA LEU A 97 7.92 -5.73 -0.47
C LEU A 97 9.00 -5.34 -1.48
N GLY A 98 9.01 -5.98 -2.64
CA GLY A 98 10.02 -5.79 -3.68
C GLY A 98 10.02 -4.38 -4.30
N GLN A 99 11.18 -3.94 -4.76
CA GLN A 99 11.33 -2.71 -5.55
C GLN A 99 11.25 -3.04 -7.05
N LYS A 100 10.67 -2.13 -7.82
CA LYS A 100 10.66 -2.17 -9.28
C LYS A 100 11.86 -1.41 -9.83
N LYS A 101 12.64 -2.09 -10.68
CA LYS A 101 13.84 -1.54 -11.32
C LYS A 101 13.83 -1.86 -12.81
N SER A 102 14.33 -0.95 -13.62
CA SER A 102 14.62 -1.15 -15.04
C SER A 102 15.99 -0.57 -15.36
N GLY A 103 16.82 -1.32 -16.10
CA GLY A 103 18.20 -0.90 -16.41
C GLY A 103 19.03 -0.54 -15.17
N GLY A 104 18.82 -1.22 -14.04
CA GLY A 104 19.49 -0.94 -12.77
C GLY A 104 18.98 0.29 -12.00
N LYS A 105 18.10 1.11 -12.58
CA LYS A 105 17.51 2.29 -11.93
C LYS A 105 16.14 1.97 -11.35
N LYS A 106 15.79 2.63 -10.25
CA LYS A 106 14.47 2.52 -9.64
C LYS A 106 13.42 3.21 -10.51
N LEU A 107 12.29 2.55 -10.74
CA LEU A 107 11.15 3.13 -11.47
C LEU A 107 10.30 4.05 -10.58
N GLY A 108 9.45 4.87 -11.21
CA GLY A 108 8.44 5.69 -10.55
C GLY A 108 7.51 4.90 -9.62
N GLY A 109 7.21 3.65 -9.98
CA GLY A 109 6.38 2.76 -9.18
C GLY A 109 5.58 1.81 -10.05
N ALA A 110 4.31 1.59 -9.67
CA ALA A 110 3.37 0.88 -10.50
C ALA A 110 2.78 1.82 -11.57
N PRO A 111 2.33 1.31 -12.73
CA PRO A 111 1.93 2.15 -13.86
C PRO A 111 0.86 3.20 -13.50
N LEU A 112 0.94 4.40 -14.09
CA LEU A 112 -0.02 5.50 -13.83
C LEU A 112 -1.41 5.25 -14.43
N ALA A 113 -1.48 4.41 -15.47
CA ALA A 113 -2.69 4.04 -16.19
C ALA A 113 -3.54 2.96 -15.50
N LEU A 114 -3.17 2.52 -14.29
CA LEU A 114 -3.95 1.53 -13.55
C LEU A 114 -5.38 2.03 -13.27
N PRO A 115 -6.38 1.11 -13.27
CA PRO A 115 -7.75 1.43 -12.87
C PRO A 115 -7.81 2.17 -11.53
N LYS A 116 -8.54 3.29 -11.52
CA LYS A 116 -8.66 4.20 -10.38
C LYS A 116 -10.11 4.65 -10.18
N ILE A 117 -10.48 4.85 -8.92
CA ILE A 117 -11.76 5.44 -8.54
C ILE A 117 -11.49 6.87 -8.13
N ARG A 118 -12.05 7.80 -8.87
CA ARG A 118 -11.89 9.23 -8.65
C ARG A 118 -12.78 9.66 -7.49
N ARG A 119 -12.19 10.29 -6.46
CA ARG A 119 -12.94 10.82 -5.30
C ARG A 119 -13.50 12.22 -5.53
N ASN A 120 -12.84 13.02 -6.35
CA ASN A 120 -13.28 14.37 -6.71
C ASN A 120 -13.46 14.44 -8.24
N PRO A 121 -14.63 14.82 -8.77
CA PRO A 121 -14.89 14.79 -10.21
C PRO A 121 -13.95 15.67 -11.05
N LEU A 122 -13.41 16.76 -10.47
CA LEU A 122 -12.63 17.80 -11.15
C LEU A 122 -11.13 17.71 -10.90
N VAL A 123 -10.69 17.01 -9.84
CA VAL A 123 -9.30 17.00 -9.39
C VAL A 123 -8.77 15.57 -9.33
N GLU A 124 -7.55 15.36 -9.83
CA GLU A 124 -6.86 14.07 -9.78
C GLU A 124 -5.40 14.25 -9.34
N ILE A 125 -4.89 13.27 -8.59
CA ILE A 125 -3.50 13.28 -8.13
C ILE A 125 -2.70 12.32 -9.01
N ILE A 126 -1.71 12.86 -9.71
CA ILE A 126 -0.77 12.09 -10.53
C ILE A 126 0.60 12.14 -9.86
N ALA A 127 1.15 10.97 -9.56
CA ALA A 127 2.49 10.88 -9.03
C ALA A 127 3.50 11.01 -10.17
N ILE A 128 4.36 12.03 -10.14
CA ILE A 128 5.45 12.19 -11.11
C ILE A 128 6.72 11.42 -10.70
N ASN A 129 6.84 11.08 -9.42
CA ASN A 129 7.96 10.32 -8.87
C ASN A 129 7.59 9.66 -7.54
N THR A 130 8.47 8.77 -7.07
CA THR A 130 8.45 8.25 -5.70
C THR A 130 9.86 8.18 -5.09
N GLY A 131 9.93 8.25 -3.77
CA GLY A 131 11.21 8.26 -3.05
C GLY A 131 11.84 9.65 -3.01
N CYS A 132 13.10 9.72 -2.56
CA CYS A 132 13.80 10.99 -2.37
C CYS A 132 15.31 10.82 -2.57
N LEU A 133 15.98 11.86 -3.09
CA LEU A 133 17.44 11.89 -3.20
C LEU A 133 18.11 12.22 -1.86
N ASN A 134 17.43 12.98 -1.00
CA ASN A 134 17.99 13.51 0.24
C ASN A 134 18.15 12.45 1.34
N GLN A 135 19.02 12.74 2.31
CA GLN A 135 19.25 11.94 3.51
C GLN A 135 19.03 12.78 4.77
N CYS A 136 17.84 13.37 4.91
CA CYS A 136 17.51 14.20 6.07
C CYS A 136 17.48 13.33 7.34
N THR A 137 18.17 13.78 8.39
CA THR A 137 18.30 13.05 9.67
C THR A 137 16.97 12.70 10.33
N TYR A 138 15.91 13.44 10.04
CA TYR A 138 14.57 13.24 10.60
C TYR A 138 13.59 12.47 9.68
N CYS A 139 13.93 12.23 8.41
CA CYS A 139 12.94 11.82 7.40
C CYS A 139 12.96 10.32 7.11
N LYS A 140 11.89 9.60 7.46
CA LYS A 140 11.73 8.16 7.19
C LYS A 140 11.36 7.82 5.74
N THR A 141 11.10 8.83 4.89
CA THR A 141 10.68 8.61 3.48
C THR A 141 11.68 7.79 2.69
N LYS A 142 12.99 8.05 2.84
CA LYS A 142 14.01 7.29 2.11
C LYS A 142 14.05 5.82 2.55
N HIS A 143 13.81 5.52 3.82
CA HIS A 143 13.68 4.15 4.31
C HIS A 143 12.42 3.45 3.79
N ALA A 144 11.30 4.16 3.72
CA ALA A 144 10.02 3.58 3.33
C ALA A 144 9.78 3.54 1.81
N ARG A 145 10.37 4.44 1.02
CA ARG A 145 10.15 4.55 -0.42
C ARG A 145 11.43 4.37 -1.25
N GLY A 146 12.60 4.32 -0.63
CA GLY A 146 13.90 4.22 -1.31
C GLY A 146 14.35 5.53 -1.96
N ASP A 147 15.38 5.42 -2.81
CA ASP A 147 15.86 6.53 -3.64
C ASP A 147 14.79 7.04 -4.60
N LEU A 148 15.04 8.18 -5.22
CA LEU A 148 14.15 8.75 -6.22
C LEU A 148 14.02 7.83 -7.44
N GLY A 149 12.79 7.53 -7.83
CA GLY A 149 12.45 7.00 -9.15
C GLY A 149 11.34 7.85 -9.73
N SER A 150 11.47 8.26 -10.99
CA SER A 150 10.49 9.10 -11.69
C SER A 150 9.78 8.29 -12.77
N TYR A 151 8.56 8.72 -13.11
CA TYR A 151 7.89 8.25 -14.31
C TYR A 151 8.45 9.01 -15.53
N PRO A 152 8.51 8.36 -16.71
CA PRO A 152 8.92 9.04 -17.94
C PRO A 152 7.78 9.94 -18.44
N ILE A 153 8.07 10.83 -19.40
CA ILE A 153 7.12 11.85 -19.88
C ILE A 153 5.95 11.23 -20.66
N ASP A 154 6.20 10.09 -21.31
CA ASP A 154 5.25 9.35 -22.13
C ASP A 154 4.24 8.52 -21.32
N GLU A 155 4.43 8.41 -19.99
CA GLU A 155 3.52 7.73 -19.07
C GLU A 155 2.53 8.69 -18.39
#